data_AF-A0A5B0X7G8-F1
#
_entry.id   AF-A0A5B0X7G8-F1
#
_cell.length_a   1.000
_cell.length_b   1.000
_cell.length_c   1.000
_cell.angle_alpha   90.00
_cell.angle_beta   90.00
_cell.angle_gamma   90.00
#
_symmetry.space_group_name_H-M   'P 1'
#
loop_
_entity.id
_entity.type
_entity.pdbx_description
1 polymer ?
#
loop_
_entity_poly.entity_id
_entity_poly.type
_entity_poly.pdbx_seq_one_letter_code
_entity_poly.pdbx_strand_id
1 'polypeptide(L)'
;MLKIRKIFVATILLFIPLATQAEEIGSVDTVFKFIGPDHKIVVEAFDDPDVKNVTCYLSRAKTGGIKGGLGLAEDTADAAISCQQVGPIELTDKIKKSGKKGMVVFQKRTSLVFKKLQVVRFYDANRDALVYLTYSDKVIDGSPKNALSAVPIMPWKVAEN
;
A
#
# COMPACT_ATOMS: atom_id res chain seq x y z
N MET A 1 -42.31 -37.92 -14.22
CA MET A 1 -40.94 -37.81 -14.77
C MET A 1 -40.77 -36.45 -15.43
N LEU A 2 -40.29 -35.45 -14.67
CA LEU A 2 -40.08 -34.08 -15.16
C LEU A 2 -38.60 -33.73 -14.91
N LYS A 3 -37.91 -33.27 -15.96
CA LYS A 3 -36.44 -33.15 -16.05
C LYS A 3 -35.86 -32.11 -15.08
N ILE A 4 -35.55 -32.52 -13.86
CA ILE A 4 -34.69 -31.79 -12.91
C ILE A 4 -33.24 -32.08 -13.28
N ARG A 5 -32.71 -31.40 -14.31
CA ARG A 5 -31.32 -31.65 -14.74
C ARG A 5 -30.77 -30.50 -15.57
N LYS A 6 -30.81 -29.26 -15.06
CA LYS A 6 -30.15 -28.10 -15.70
C LYS A 6 -30.13 -26.80 -14.88
N ILE A 7 -30.14 -26.85 -13.55
CA ILE A 7 -30.01 -25.65 -12.71
C ILE A 7 -29.02 -25.95 -11.58
N PHE A 8 -27.73 -26.09 -11.91
CA PHE A 8 -26.67 -26.21 -10.89
C PHE A 8 -25.28 -25.80 -11.42
N VAL A 9 -25.21 -24.85 -12.37
CA VAL A 9 -23.92 -24.42 -12.97
C VAL A 9 -23.71 -22.89 -12.99
N ALA A 10 -24.65 -22.08 -12.53
CA ALA A 10 -24.57 -20.62 -12.72
C ALA A 10 -24.48 -19.80 -11.42
N THR A 11 -23.62 -20.20 -10.47
CA THR A 11 -23.35 -19.37 -9.27
C THR A 11 -21.88 -19.42 -8.83
N ILE A 12 -20.98 -19.40 -9.79
CA ILE A 12 -19.57 -19.02 -9.58
C ILE A 12 -19.34 -17.78 -10.42
N LEU A 13 -19.84 -16.63 -9.94
CA LEU A 13 -19.46 -15.34 -10.51
C LEU A 13 -19.32 -14.34 -9.36
N LEU A 14 -18.11 -13.81 -9.23
CA LEU A 14 -17.71 -12.62 -8.48
C LEU A 14 -17.53 -12.73 -6.95
N PHE A 15 -16.43 -13.35 -6.55
CA PHE A 15 -15.59 -12.77 -5.50
C PHE A 15 -14.26 -12.37 -6.13
N ILE A 16 -14.26 -11.29 -6.92
CA ILE A 16 -13.01 -10.62 -7.30
C ILE A 16 -12.65 -9.75 -6.08
N PRO A 17 -11.53 -10.02 -5.37
CA PRO A 17 -11.09 -9.13 -4.32
C PRO A 17 -10.85 -7.74 -4.93
N LEU A 18 -11.53 -6.71 -4.41
CA LEU A 18 -11.19 -5.33 -4.71
C LEU A 18 -9.74 -5.11 -4.24
N ALA A 19 -8.79 -5.16 -5.16
CA ALA A 19 -7.45 -4.71 -4.89
C ALA A 19 -7.55 -3.22 -4.56
N THR A 20 -7.11 -2.83 -3.37
CA THR A 20 -6.93 -1.43 -2.98
C THR A 20 -5.89 -0.83 -3.93
N GLN A 21 -6.37 -0.19 -5.00
CA GLN A 21 -5.53 0.58 -5.91
C GLN A 21 -5.13 1.86 -5.18
N ALA A 22 -3.83 2.12 -5.07
CA ALA A 22 -3.38 3.42 -4.60
C ALA A 22 -3.67 4.47 -5.66
N GLU A 23 -4.27 5.57 -5.22
CA GLU A 23 -4.60 6.73 -6.04
C GLU A 23 -3.39 7.66 -6.11
N GLU A 24 -2.93 7.99 -7.32
CA GLU A 24 -1.87 8.98 -7.50
C GLU A 24 -2.41 10.38 -7.21
N ILE A 25 -1.88 11.03 -6.16
CA ILE A 25 -2.22 12.41 -5.79
C ILE A 25 -1.45 13.40 -6.67
N GLY A 26 -0.23 13.06 -7.04
CA GLY A 26 0.61 13.88 -7.90
C GLY A 26 2.04 13.40 -7.97
N SER A 27 2.88 14.15 -8.68
CA SER A 27 4.31 13.88 -8.77
C SER A 27 5.14 15.15 -8.93
N VAL A 28 6.41 15.06 -8.54
CA VAL A 28 7.41 16.13 -8.68
C VAL A 28 8.61 15.57 -9.44
N ASP A 29 9.00 16.21 -10.53
CA ASP A 29 10.17 15.81 -11.31
C ASP A 29 11.47 16.16 -10.56
N THR A 30 12.43 15.24 -10.56
CA THR A 30 13.71 15.37 -9.86
C THR A 30 14.89 15.51 -10.81
N VAL A 31 14.85 14.85 -11.97
CA VAL A 31 15.93 14.91 -12.96
C VAL A 31 15.36 14.87 -14.37
N PHE A 32 15.69 15.91 -15.13
CA PHE A 32 15.35 16.01 -16.53
C PHE A 32 16.03 14.93 -17.38
N LYS A 33 15.27 14.32 -18.29
CA LYS A 33 15.76 13.40 -19.31
C LYS A 33 15.52 13.99 -20.69
N PHE A 34 16.59 14.14 -21.46
CA PHE A 34 16.51 14.61 -22.84
C PHE A 34 15.66 13.69 -23.75
N ILE A 35 15.62 12.38 -23.45
CA ILE A 35 14.80 11.39 -24.17
C ILE A 35 14.07 10.49 -23.17
N GLY A 36 12.73 10.52 -23.23
CA GLY A 36 11.83 9.77 -22.35
C GLY A 36 11.39 10.58 -21.13
N PRO A 37 10.60 9.98 -20.21
CA PRO A 37 10.07 10.69 -19.03
C PRO A 37 11.18 11.13 -18.07
N ASP A 38 10.93 12.13 -17.25
CA ASP A 38 11.85 12.52 -16.19
C ASP A 38 11.88 11.52 -15.04
N HIS A 39 12.97 11.51 -14.28
CA HIS A 39 12.93 10.92 -12.94
C HIS A 39 12.00 11.78 -12.09
N LYS A 40 11.15 11.14 -11.30
CA LYS A 40 10.17 11.85 -10.47
C LYS A 40 9.93 11.16 -9.15
N ILE A 41 9.37 11.89 -8.20
CA ILE A 41 8.78 11.35 -6.97
C ILE A 41 7.28 11.36 -7.17
N VAL A 42 6.63 10.20 -7.05
CA VAL A 42 5.18 10.06 -7.12
C VAL A 42 4.64 9.95 -5.70
N VAL A 43 3.55 10.66 -5.42
CA VAL A 43 2.79 10.59 -4.17
C VAL A 43 1.49 9.86 -4.44
N GLU A 44 1.27 8.75 -3.72
CA GLU A 44 0.09 7.91 -3.85
C GLU A 44 -0.61 7.81 -2.49
N ALA A 45 -1.94 7.88 -2.45
CA ALA A 45 -2.73 7.57 -1.27
C ALA A 45 -3.34 6.17 -1.38
N PHE A 46 -3.41 5.47 -0.25
CA PHE A 46 -4.19 4.25 -0.12
C PHE A 46 -4.76 4.14 1.29
N ASP A 47 -5.93 3.54 1.39
CA ASP A 47 -6.53 3.20 2.68
C ASP A 47 -6.09 1.80 3.11
N ASP A 48 -6.01 1.63 4.43
CA ASP A 48 -5.75 0.33 5.00
C ASP A 48 -6.93 -0.65 4.74
N PRO A 49 -6.69 -1.82 4.10
CA PRO A 49 -7.76 -2.74 3.72
C PRO A 49 -8.43 -3.47 4.90
N ASP A 50 -7.76 -3.61 6.04
CA ASP A 50 -8.32 -4.27 7.23
C ASP A 50 -8.69 -3.28 8.35
N VAL A 51 -8.24 -2.02 8.29
CA VAL A 51 -8.51 -0.97 9.29
C VAL A 51 -9.22 0.19 8.63
N LYS A 52 -10.50 0.38 8.96
CA LYS A 52 -11.24 1.54 8.47
C LYS A 52 -10.67 2.83 9.04
N ASN A 53 -10.76 3.90 8.24
CA ASN A 53 -10.41 5.26 8.61
C ASN A 53 -8.92 5.48 8.93
N VAL A 54 -8.05 4.70 8.30
CA VAL A 54 -6.62 4.99 8.21
C VAL A 54 -6.24 5.15 6.75
N THR A 55 -5.75 6.34 6.39
CA THR A 55 -5.25 6.66 5.06
C THR A 55 -3.74 6.86 5.13
N CYS A 56 -3.01 6.24 4.20
CA CYS A 56 -1.57 6.34 4.07
C CYS A 56 -1.19 7.06 2.78
N TYR A 57 -0.30 8.04 2.91
CA TYR A 57 0.36 8.74 1.81
C TYR A 57 1.76 8.19 1.64
N LEU A 58 2.03 7.59 0.49
CA LEU A 58 3.30 6.97 0.13
C LEU A 58 3.94 7.79 -0.99
N SER A 59 5.13 8.31 -0.72
CA SER A 59 5.99 8.86 -1.75
C SER A 59 7.04 7.83 -2.16
N ARG A 60 7.32 7.74 -3.46
CA ARG A 60 8.37 6.86 -4.00
C ARG A 60 9.04 7.45 -5.22
N ALA A 61 10.31 7.14 -5.41
CA ALA A 61 11.01 7.45 -6.65
C ALA A 61 10.44 6.60 -7.81
N LYS A 62 10.39 7.20 -9.00
CA LYS A 62 10.07 6.55 -10.27
C LYS A 62 11.14 6.89 -11.30
N THR A 63 11.76 5.86 -11.87
CA THR A 63 12.87 6.01 -12.82
C THR A 63 12.31 6.28 -14.22
N GLY A 64 12.45 7.52 -14.70
CA GLY A 64 12.28 7.90 -16.10
C GLY A 64 13.39 7.46 -17.09
N GLY A 65 13.45 8.10 -18.26
CA GLY A 65 14.26 7.79 -19.43
C GLY A 65 13.60 6.76 -20.33
N ILE A 66 14.25 6.38 -21.43
CA ILE A 66 13.72 5.38 -22.39
C ILE A 66 13.30 4.08 -21.67
N LYS A 67 14.14 3.55 -20.78
CA LYS A 67 13.81 2.35 -19.98
C LYS A 67 12.63 2.58 -19.03
N GLY A 68 12.51 3.78 -18.47
CA GLY A 68 11.41 4.17 -17.60
C GLY A 68 10.07 4.27 -18.31
N GLY A 69 10.05 4.90 -19.48
CA GLY A 69 8.87 4.98 -20.34
C GLY A 69 8.39 3.62 -20.83
N LEU A 70 9.30 2.66 -21.02
CA LEU A 70 8.99 1.28 -21.40
C LEU A 70 8.66 0.37 -20.19
N GLY A 71 8.72 0.88 -18.96
CA GLY A 71 8.47 0.08 -17.74
C GLY A 71 9.54 -0.98 -17.44
N LEU A 72 10.72 -0.85 -18.06
CA LEU A 72 11.87 -1.75 -17.90
C LEU A 72 12.88 -1.22 -16.90
N ALA A 73 12.73 0.04 -16.48
CA ALA A 73 13.54 0.61 -15.43
C ALA A 73 13.18 0.01 -14.07
N GLU A 74 14.20 -0.11 -13.25
CA GLU A 74 14.06 -0.42 -11.84
C GLU A 74 14.03 0.89 -11.07
N ASP A 75 12.99 1.15 -10.29
CA ASP A 75 12.98 2.32 -9.41
C ASP A 75 13.93 2.13 -8.23
N THR A 76 14.37 3.25 -7.66
CA THR A 76 15.20 3.22 -6.46
C THR A 76 14.36 2.80 -5.26
N ALA A 77 15.03 2.39 -4.18
CA ALA A 77 14.36 1.99 -2.94
C ALA A 77 13.97 3.19 -2.06
N ASP A 78 14.04 4.41 -2.59
CA ASP A 78 13.72 5.63 -1.86
C ASP A 78 12.20 5.79 -1.77
N ALA A 79 11.69 5.71 -0.55
CA ALA A 79 10.28 5.89 -0.24
C ALA A 79 10.11 6.54 1.13
N ALA A 80 9.02 7.28 1.30
CA ALA A 80 8.57 7.78 2.60
C ALA A 80 7.06 7.56 2.74
N ILE A 81 6.60 7.33 3.96
CA ILE A 81 5.19 7.06 4.26
C ILE A 81 4.71 7.95 5.40
N SER A 82 3.48 8.44 5.29
CA SER A 82 2.76 9.15 6.35
C SER A 82 1.33 8.62 6.38
N CYS A 83 0.94 7.98 7.48
CA CYS A 83 -0.41 7.46 7.68
C CYS A 83 -1.13 8.29 8.73
N GLN A 84 -2.42 8.50 8.54
CA GLN A 84 -3.23 9.38 9.38
C GLN A 84 -4.56 8.69 9.73
N GLN A 85 -5.01 8.91 10.97
CA GLN A 85 -6.38 8.60 11.36
C GLN A 85 -7.31 9.67 10.75
N VAL A 86 -8.24 9.26 9.89
CA VAL A 86 -9.18 10.15 9.18
C VAL A 86 -10.63 9.98 9.65
N GLY A 87 -10.83 9.22 10.72
CA GLY A 87 -12.14 8.87 11.28
C GLY A 87 -12.00 7.97 12.52
N PRO A 88 -13.11 7.49 13.08
CA PRO A 88 -13.06 6.54 14.21
C PRO A 88 -12.44 5.21 13.77
N ILE A 89 -11.41 4.75 14.49
CA ILE A 89 -10.76 3.47 14.21
C ILE A 89 -11.39 2.39 15.08
N GLU A 90 -11.82 1.30 14.44
CA GLU A 90 -12.26 0.08 15.11
C GLU A 90 -11.36 -1.08 14.73
N LEU A 91 -10.65 -1.63 15.71
CA LEU A 91 -9.78 -2.78 15.50
C LEU A 91 -10.56 -4.10 15.61
N THR A 92 -10.43 -4.92 14.59
CA THR A 92 -10.92 -6.30 14.62
C THR A 92 -10.08 -7.17 15.55
N ASP A 93 -10.68 -8.25 16.05
CA ASP A 93 -10.01 -9.28 16.85
C ASP A 93 -8.76 -9.86 16.17
N LYS A 94 -8.81 -10.01 14.84
CA LYS A 94 -7.68 -10.48 14.02
C LYS A 94 -6.47 -9.56 14.16
N ILE A 95 -6.69 -8.25 14.17
CA ILE A 95 -5.61 -7.26 14.32
C ILE A 95 -5.09 -7.25 15.75
N LYS A 96 -5.99 -7.24 16.75
CA LYS A 96 -5.59 -7.26 18.16
C LYS A 96 -4.76 -8.52 18.51
N LYS A 97 -5.06 -9.65 17.85
CA LYS A 97 -4.38 -10.94 18.04
C LYS A 97 -3.17 -11.16 17.12
N SER A 98 -2.81 -10.21 16.26
CA SER A 98 -1.67 -10.38 15.34
C SER A 98 -0.31 -10.42 16.05
N GLY A 99 -0.27 -9.97 17.32
CA GLY A 99 0.96 -9.92 18.11
C GLY A 99 2.05 -9.13 17.41
N LYS A 100 3.27 -9.66 17.39
CA LYS A 100 4.43 -9.02 16.74
C LYS A 100 4.50 -9.27 15.22
N LYS A 101 3.52 -9.97 14.63
CA LYS A 101 3.52 -10.28 13.20
C LYS A 101 2.99 -9.10 12.40
N GLY A 102 3.80 -8.62 11.45
CA GLY A 102 3.39 -7.61 10.49
C GLY A 102 2.46 -8.19 9.41
N MET A 103 1.51 -7.38 8.96
CA MET A 103 0.58 -7.69 7.88
C MET A 103 0.84 -6.78 6.67
N VAL A 104 1.05 -7.34 5.48
CA VAL A 104 1.20 -6.53 4.25
C VAL A 104 -0.13 -5.87 3.93
N VAL A 105 -0.15 -4.54 3.90
CA VAL A 105 -1.35 -3.72 3.61
C VAL A 105 -1.28 -3.06 2.25
N PHE A 106 -0.08 -2.89 1.69
CA PHE A 106 0.13 -2.36 0.36
C PHE A 106 1.35 -3.01 -0.28
N GLN A 107 1.29 -3.21 -1.59
CA GLN A 107 2.42 -3.71 -2.36
C GLN A 107 2.38 -3.15 -3.77
N LYS A 108 3.52 -2.61 -4.22
CA LYS A 108 3.73 -2.16 -5.60
C LYS A 108 5.00 -2.76 -6.17
N ARG A 109 4.92 -3.19 -7.43
CA ARG A 109 6.09 -3.67 -8.16
C ARG A 109 6.89 -2.49 -8.67
N THR A 110 8.20 -2.52 -8.43
CA THR A 110 9.14 -1.43 -8.70
C THR A 110 10.17 -1.80 -9.78
N SER A 111 10.15 -3.06 -10.22
CA SER A 111 11.03 -3.62 -11.25
C SER A 111 10.35 -4.80 -11.93
N LEU A 112 10.66 -5.02 -13.21
CA LEU A 112 10.11 -6.12 -14.01
C LEU A 112 10.54 -7.49 -13.50
N VAL A 113 11.55 -7.60 -12.62
CA VAL A 113 12.07 -8.91 -12.21
C VAL A 113 12.15 -9.10 -10.70
N PHE A 114 12.69 -8.15 -9.91
CA PHE A 114 13.09 -8.48 -8.52
C PHE A 114 12.68 -7.52 -7.41
N LYS A 115 12.32 -6.27 -7.69
CA LYS A 115 11.98 -5.29 -6.64
C LYS A 115 10.49 -5.07 -6.49
N LYS A 116 10.05 -5.11 -5.24
CA LYS A 116 8.74 -4.66 -4.78
C LYS A 116 8.92 -3.69 -3.62
N LEU A 117 8.10 -2.66 -3.59
CA LEU A 117 7.89 -1.79 -2.44
C LEU A 117 6.68 -2.35 -1.69
N GLN A 118 6.82 -2.55 -0.39
CA GLN A 118 5.75 -3.06 0.47
C GLN A 118 5.51 -2.10 1.62
N VAL A 119 4.28 -2.11 2.14
CA VAL A 119 3.93 -1.51 3.43
C VAL A 119 3.36 -2.60 4.31
N VAL A 120 3.93 -2.70 5.51
CA VAL A 120 3.55 -3.67 6.52
C VAL A 120 3.03 -2.95 7.75
N ARG A 121 1.83 -3.32 8.19
CA ARG A 121 1.21 -2.84 9.41
C ARG A 121 1.52 -3.76 10.58
N PHE A 122 1.86 -3.17 11.71
CA PHE A 122 1.93 -3.78 13.03
C PHE A 122 0.91 -3.11 13.95
N TYR A 123 0.47 -3.82 14.97
CA TYR A 123 -0.31 -3.25 16.06
C TYR A 123 0.52 -3.28 17.34
N ASP A 124 0.80 -2.10 17.90
CA ASP A 124 1.45 -1.94 19.21
C ASP A 124 0.37 -1.77 20.28
N ALA A 125 -0.01 -2.89 20.91
CA ALA A 125 -1.02 -2.90 21.96
C ALA A 125 -0.63 -2.09 23.21
N ASN A 126 0.67 -1.89 23.48
CA ASN A 126 1.10 -1.14 24.66
C ASN A 126 0.91 0.36 24.51
N ARG A 127 0.91 0.85 23.26
CA ARG A 127 0.76 2.27 22.91
C ARG A 127 -0.56 2.56 22.19
N ASP A 128 -1.40 1.55 22.04
CA ASP A 128 -2.64 1.57 21.26
C ASP A 128 -2.45 2.26 19.90
N ALA A 129 -1.47 1.77 19.12
CA ALA A 129 -1.04 2.41 17.88
C ALA A 129 -0.87 1.42 16.73
N LEU A 130 -1.17 1.88 15.51
CA LEU A 130 -0.89 1.17 14.27
C LEU A 130 0.41 1.69 13.67
N VAL A 131 1.35 0.79 13.42
CA VAL A 131 2.67 1.13 12.93
C VAL A 131 2.81 0.63 11.50
N TYR A 132 3.09 1.51 10.56
CA TYR A 132 3.22 1.22 9.15
C TYR A 132 4.68 1.38 8.74
N LEU A 133 5.31 0.27 8.36
CA LEU A 133 6.68 0.23 7.86
C LEU A 133 6.65 0.03 6.35
N THR A 134 7.22 0.96 5.60
CA THR A 134 7.51 0.73 4.18
C THR A 134 8.97 0.33 3.98
N TYR A 135 9.20 -0.68 3.16
CA TYR A 135 10.53 -1.11 2.77
C TYR A 135 10.49 -1.75 1.37
N SER A 136 11.65 -1.87 0.74
CA SER A 136 11.78 -2.55 -0.55
C SER A 136 12.48 -3.90 -0.39
N ASP A 137 11.94 -4.92 -1.02
CA ASP A 137 12.58 -6.23 -1.05
C ASP A 137 13.58 -6.21 -2.20
N LYS A 138 14.88 -6.20 -1.90
CA LYS A 138 15.93 -6.53 -2.88
C LYS A 138 16.41 -7.94 -2.58
N VAL A 139 16.10 -8.89 -3.46
CA VAL A 139 16.35 -10.34 -3.27
C VAL A 139 17.82 -10.67 -3.02
N ILE A 140 18.76 -9.83 -3.47
CA ILE A 140 20.20 -10.16 -3.49
C ILE A 140 20.99 -9.43 -2.39
N ASP A 141 20.70 -8.15 -2.09
CA ASP A 141 21.47 -7.37 -1.09
C ASP A 141 20.66 -6.96 0.15
N GLY A 142 19.34 -7.22 0.16
CA GLY A 142 18.41 -6.49 1.03
C GLY A 142 18.33 -5.00 0.67
N SER A 143 17.25 -4.32 1.04
CA SER A 143 17.24 -2.85 1.02
C SER A 143 17.01 -2.37 2.45
N PRO A 144 18.05 -1.94 3.18
CA PRO A 144 17.88 -1.40 4.51
C PRO A 144 17.10 -0.08 4.50
N LYS A 145 16.91 0.54 3.32
CA LYS A 145 16.07 1.73 3.17
C LYS A 145 14.62 1.41 3.50
N ASN A 146 14.13 2.11 4.51
CA ASN A 146 12.77 2.01 5.01
C ASN A 146 12.30 3.37 5.52
N ALA A 147 11.00 3.51 5.67
CA ALA A 147 10.37 4.62 6.37
C ALA A 147 9.20 4.09 7.21
N LEU A 148 8.86 4.81 8.27
CA LEU A 148 7.85 4.39 9.23
C LEU A 148 6.89 5.53 9.54
N SER A 149 5.62 5.19 9.70
CA SER A 149 4.59 6.05 10.26
C SER A 149 3.91 5.34 11.41
N ALA A 150 3.63 6.04 12.51
CA ALA A 150 2.86 5.52 13.63
C ALA A 150 1.57 6.33 13.78
N VAL A 151 0.44 5.64 13.83
CA VAL A 151 -0.90 6.22 13.98
C VAL A 151 -1.43 5.81 15.35
N PRO A 152 -1.39 6.69 16.37
CA PRO A 152 -2.05 6.41 17.64
C PRO A 152 -3.56 6.34 17.42
N ILE A 153 -4.21 5.35 18.04
CA ILE A 153 -5.66 5.22 18.00
C ILE A 153 -6.21 6.19 19.04
N MET A 154 -6.73 7.31 18.56
CA MET A 154 -7.27 8.35 19.43
C MET A 154 -8.80 8.38 19.35
N PRO A 155 -9.48 8.79 20.45
CA PRO A 155 -10.91 9.09 20.39
C PRO A 155 -11.20 10.10 19.29
N TRP A 156 -12.14 9.78 18.41
CA TRP A 156 -12.50 10.65 17.28
C TRP A 156 -13.57 11.64 17.71
N LYS A 157 -13.27 12.94 17.63
CA LYS A 157 -14.27 13.99 17.81
C LYS A 157 -14.91 14.27 16.45
N VAL A 158 -16.19 13.95 16.33
CA VAL A 158 -16.99 14.42 15.20
C VAL A 158 -17.22 15.91 15.44
N ALA A 159 -16.89 16.76 14.45
CA ALA A 159 -17.26 18.16 14.50
C ALA A 159 -18.79 18.23 14.53
N GLU A 160 -19.36 18.73 15.63
CA GLU A 160 -20.78 19.09 15.71
C GLU A 160 -20.97 20.32 14.80
N ASN A 161 -21.73 20.15 13.72
CA ASN A 161 -22.19 21.25 12.87
C ASN A 161 -23.48 21.84 13.45
#